data_AF-A0A1I3N8Y1-F1
#
_entry.id   AF-A0A1I3N8Y1-F1
#
_cell.length_a   1.000
_cell.length_b   1.000
_cell.length_c   1.000
_cell.angle_alpha   90.00
_cell.angle_beta   90.00
_cell.angle_gamma   90.00
#
_symmetry.space_group_name_H-M   'P 1'
#
loop_
_entity.id
_entity.type
_entity.pdbx_description
1 polymer ?
#
loop_
_entity_poly.entity_id
_entity_poly.type
_entity_poly.pdbx_seq_one_letter_code
_entity_poly.pdbx_strand_id
1 'polypeptide(L)'
;MSEQKTELENAMSAVNDISDLPREDWRDAIAELGEELGYFQSLGDGHSVAFLDEKPCLLVTFESYERATERTENGYPLGMTLAGQHGWSSLTLMSHGTDETGDWFRSKKIYRYFDRLVDEGFFEDFDQVVFYGAGACGYAAAAYSVVAPGATVITIAPQATLNGRLASWDHRFPKTRRMDFTTRYGFAPDMLEGAEKAYVFYDPKVELDAMHAALFNAPHVARVPCRMFGVDPEYELMEIGALAPILEAAMESRLTQRVITQALRKRRENLGYLRRLLAETAPSSRPYQTVLLCRHVLRDRKHAPRFQRAYNAAAEILKTQGKPLPAERAKSESETA
;
A
#
# COMPACT_ATOMS: atom_id res chain seq x y z
N MET A 1 17.05 10.43 -25.90
CA MET A 1 16.29 9.75 -26.95
C MET A 1 14.95 9.42 -26.33
N SER A 2 13.82 9.90 -26.89
CA SER A 2 12.51 9.49 -26.39
C SER A 2 12.39 8.00 -26.65
N GLU A 3 12.35 7.16 -25.61
CA GLU A 3 11.91 5.78 -25.78
C GLU A 3 10.50 5.83 -26.41
N GLN A 4 10.30 4.99 -27.43
CA GLN A 4 8.97 4.81 -28.00
C GLN A 4 8.12 4.09 -26.97
N LYS A 5 6.89 4.56 -26.77
CA LYS A 5 5.93 3.89 -25.89
C LYS A 5 5.67 2.47 -26.39
N THR A 6 5.69 1.54 -25.45
CA THR A 6 5.32 0.12 -25.60
C THR A 6 3.87 -0.05 -26.03
N GLU A 7 3.51 -1.25 -26.49
CA GLU A 7 2.13 -1.60 -26.83
C GLU A 7 1.23 -1.47 -25.61
N LEU A 8 1.68 -1.98 -24.46
CA LEU A 8 1.02 -1.83 -23.17
C LEU A 8 0.81 -0.36 -22.79
N GLU A 9 1.84 0.49 -22.90
CA GLU A 9 1.72 1.93 -22.58
C GLU A 9 0.73 2.66 -23.49
N ASN A 10 0.65 2.26 -24.76
CA ASN A 10 -0.30 2.85 -25.70
C ASN A 10 -1.74 2.40 -25.38
N ALA A 11 -1.96 1.10 -25.18
CA ALA A 11 -3.26 0.55 -24.82
C ALA A 11 -3.78 1.15 -23.49
N MET A 12 -2.94 1.15 -22.45
CA MET A 12 -3.29 1.70 -21.13
C MET A 12 -3.54 3.22 -21.13
N SER A 13 -2.98 3.95 -22.10
CA SER A 13 -3.27 5.39 -22.25
C SER A 13 -4.59 5.68 -22.97
N ALA A 14 -5.17 4.69 -23.64
CA ALA A 14 -6.39 4.79 -24.42
C ALA A 14 -7.61 4.11 -23.76
N VAL A 15 -7.44 3.54 -22.57
CA VAL A 15 -8.53 2.86 -21.86
C VAL A 15 -9.66 3.82 -21.51
N ASN A 16 -10.90 3.32 -21.60
CA ASN A 16 -12.08 4.02 -21.14
C ASN A 16 -12.15 4.00 -19.60
N ASP A 17 -12.77 5.00 -19.00
CA ASP A 17 -13.09 4.98 -17.56
C ASP A 17 -14.16 3.92 -17.27
N ILE A 18 -13.83 2.98 -16.39
CA ILE A 18 -14.69 1.89 -15.95
C ILE A 18 -15.07 1.98 -14.46
N SER A 19 -14.75 3.09 -13.79
CA SER A 19 -14.95 3.26 -12.35
C SER A 19 -16.42 3.18 -11.91
N ASP A 20 -17.33 3.65 -12.77
CA ASP A 20 -18.78 3.65 -12.51
C ASP A 20 -19.51 2.41 -13.06
N LEU A 21 -18.80 1.46 -13.69
CA LEU A 21 -19.45 0.27 -14.25
C LEU A 21 -19.94 -0.70 -13.17
N PRO A 22 -21.10 -1.36 -13.38
CA PRO A 22 -21.49 -2.52 -12.58
C PRO A 22 -20.38 -3.58 -12.54
N ARG A 23 -20.30 -4.35 -11.45
CA ARG A 23 -19.23 -5.35 -11.25
C ARG A 23 -19.00 -6.32 -12.40
N GLU A 24 -20.08 -6.79 -13.03
CA GLU A 24 -19.99 -7.72 -14.15
C GLU A 24 -19.39 -7.02 -15.38
N ASP A 25 -19.90 -5.85 -15.73
CA ASP A 25 -19.39 -5.05 -16.86
C ASP A 25 -17.94 -4.59 -16.63
N TRP A 26 -17.60 -4.21 -15.39
CA TRP A 26 -16.23 -3.90 -14.99
C TRP A 26 -15.30 -5.09 -15.19
N ARG A 27 -15.73 -6.28 -14.76
CA ARG A 27 -14.95 -7.51 -14.93
C ARG A 27 -14.76 -7.83 -16.41
N ASP A 28 -15.79 -7.65 -17.22
CA ASP A 28 -15.74 -7.94 -18.64
C ASP A 28 -14.81 -6.95 -19.38
N ALA A 29 -14.78 -5.67 -18.98
CA ALA A 29 -13.80 -4.70 -19.49
C ALA A 29 -12.35 -5.07 -19.11
N ILE A 30 -12.13 -5.52 -17.87
CA ILE A 30 -10.81 -6.03 -17.46
C ILE A 30 -10.43 -7.30 -18.24
N ALA A 31 -11.40 -8.18 -18.51
CA ALA A 31 -11.16 -9.40 -19.27
C ALA A 31 -10.75 -9.09 -20.72
N GLU A 32 -11.45 -8.18 -21.39
CA GLU A 32 -11.12 -7.72 -22.75
C GLU A 32 -9.68 -7.19 -22.82
N LEU A 33 -9.32 -6.28 -21.92
CA LEU A 33 -7.97 -5.72 -21.85
C LEU A 33 -6.91 -6.77 -21.52
N GLY A 34 -7.22 -7.67 -20.57
CA GLY A 34 -6.31 -8.75 -20.18
C GLY A 34 -6.07 -9.77 -21.30
N GLU A 35 -7.10 -10.08 -22.10
CA GLU A 35 -6.98 -10.97 -23.26
C GLU A 35 -6.24 -10.31 -24.43
N GLU A 36 -6.34 -8.98 -24.59
CA GLU A 36 -5.60 -8.22 -25.60
C GLU A 36 -4.09 -8.20 -25.31
N LEU A 37 -3.71 -7.98 -24.05
CA LEU A 37 -2.33 -7.67 -23.65
C LEU A 37 -1.60 -8.83 -22.93
N GLY A 38 -2.24 -9.99 -22.83
CA GLY A 38 -1.66 -11.18 -22.20
C GLY A 38 -2.71 -12.27 -22.02
N TYR A 39 -3.21 -12.46 -20.80
CA TYR A 39 -4.40 -13.31 -20.60
C TYR A 39 -5.28 -12.87 -19.44
N PHE A 40 -6.54 -13.31 -19.49
CA PHE A 40 -7.47 -13.27 -18.38
C PHE A 40 -7.94 -14.69 -18.01
N GLN A 41 -8.10 -14.96 -16.72
CA GLN A 41 -8.66 -16.23 -16.25
C GLN A 41 -9.60 -16.02 -15.05
N SER A 42 -10.81 -16.56 -15.15
CA SER A 42 -11.70 -16.70 -13.99
C SER A 42 -11.18 -17.76 -13.01
N LEU A 43 -11.10 -17.40 -11.74
CA LEU A 43 -10.75 -18.26 -10.62
C LEU A 43 -11.98 -18.59 -9.77
N GLY A 44 -13.13 -18.77 -10.44
CA GLY A 44 -14.44 -18.97 -9.84
C GLY A 44 -15.26 -17.69 -9.81
N ASP A 45 -16.32 -17.73 -9.01
CA ASP A 45 -17.41 -16.76 -9.16
C ASP A 45 -17.05 -15.39 -8.57
N GLY A 46 -16.11 -15.34 -7.62
CA GLY A 46 -15.70 -14.11 -6.94
C GLY A 46 -14.25 -13.67 -7.19
N HIS A 47 -13.52 -14.38 -8.04
CA HIS A 47 -12.09 -14.11 -8.29
C HIS A 47 -11.73 -14.24 -9.76
N SER A 48 -10.83 -13.39 -10.22
CA SER A 48 -10.18 -13.49 -11.53
C SER A 48 -8.71 -13.09 -11.42
N VAL A 49 -7.97 -13.38 -12.46
CA VAL A 49 -6.60 -12.94 -12.64
C VAL A 49 -6.42 -12.40 -14.05
N ALA A 50 -5.69 -11.31 -14.17
CA ALA A 50 -5.22 -10.75 -15.43
C ALA A 50 -3.69 -10.72 -15.43
N PHE A 51 -3.08 -11.16 -16.52
CA PHE A 51 -1.66 -11.05 -16.76
C PHE A 51 -1.43 -10.16 -17.98
N LEU A 52 -0.61 -9.13 -17.82
CA LEU A 52 -0.14 -8.25 -18.90
C LEU A 52 1.34 -8.53 -19.09
N ASP A 53 1.75 -8.90 -20.30
CA ASP A 53 3.12 -9.32 -20.63
C ASP A 53 3.86 -8.23 -21.41
N GLU A 54 5.00 -7.77 -20.92
CA GLU A 54 5.75 -6.66 -21.54
C GLU A 54 7.27 -6.75 -21.30
N LYS A 55 7.72 -6.71 -20.05
CA LYS A 55 9.15 -6.73 -19.66
C LYS A 55 9.44 -7.82 -18.63
N PRO A 56 10.71 -8.24 -18.47
CA PRO A 56 11.12 -9.19 -17.41
C PRO A 56 11.10 -8.58 -16.00
N CYS A 57 10.26 -7.58 -15.75
CA CYS A 57 9.95 -7.05 -14.42
C CYS A 57 8.47 -7.26 -14.14
N LEU A 58 8.13 -8.06 -13.14
CA LEU A 58 6.75 -8.44 -12.79
C LEU A 58 6.26 -7.75 -11.53
N LEU A 59 5.16 -7.02 -11.64
CA LEU A 59 4.39 -6.53 -10.49
C LEU A 59 3.19 -7.46 -10.23
N VAL A 60 3.21 -8.19 -9.12
CA VAL A 60 2.12 -9.05 -8.67
C VAL A 60 1.26 -8.30 -7.66
N THR A 61 -0.02 -8.07 -7.98
CA THR A 61 -0.95 -7.35 -7.08
C THR A 61 -2.17 -8.18 -6.71
N PHE A 62 -2.69 -7.91 -5.51
CA PHE A 62 -3.98 -8.41 -5.05
C PHE A 62 -4.89 -7.21 -4.81
N GLU A 63 -6.07 -7.20 -5.41
CA GLU A 63 -6.94 -6.03 -5.43
C GLU A 63 -8.41 -6.44 -5.37
N SER A 64 -9.28 -5.51 -4.96
CA SER A 64 -10.73 -5.72 -4.99
C SER A 64 -11.38 -4.75 -5.97
N TYR A 65 -12.56 -5.12 -6.47
CA TYR A 65 -13.40 -4.24 -7.29
C TYR A 65 -13.58 -2.87 -6.62
N GLU A 66 -13.95 -2.83 -5.34
CA GLU A 66 -14.19 -1.58 -4.59
C GLU A 66 -12.93 -0.72 -4.57
N ARG A 67 -11.77 -1.32 -4.34
CA ARG A 67 -10.52 -0.56 -4.29
C ARG A 67 -10.10 -0.04 -5.64
N ALA A 68 -10.26 -0.84 -6.69
CA ALA A 68 -9.95 -0.42 -8.04
C ALA A 68 -10.82 0.79 -8.44
N THR A 69 -12.13 0.71 -8.23
CA THR A 69 -13.07 1.78 -8.60
C THR A 69 -13.01 3.01 -7.70
N GLU A 70 -12.70 2.87 -6.41
CA GLU A 70 -12.63 4.02 -5.48
C GLU A 70 -11.28 4.74 -5.47
N ARG A 71 -10.19 4.08 -5.86
CA ARG A 71 -8.82 4.58 -5.61
C ARG A 71 -7.99 4.86 -6.84
N THR A 72 -8.45 4.43 -8.01
CA THR A 72 -7.77 4.70 -9.28
C THR A 72 -8.63 5.61 -10.14
N GLU A 73 -7.97 6.36 -11.03
CA GLU A 73 -8.64 7.41 -11.82
C GLU A 73 -9.69 6.84 -12.79
N ASN A 74 -9.40 5.71 -13.43
CA ASN A 74 -10.24 5.09 -14.46
C ASN A 74 -10.87 3.76 -14.02
N GLY A 75 -10.78 3.42 -12.73
CA GLY A 75 -11.34 2.18 -12.17
C GLY A 75 -10.56 0.89 -12.44
N TYR A 76 -9.39 0.94 -13.06
CA TYR A 76 -8.54 -0.24 -13.28
C TYR A 76 -7.76 -0.59 -12.00
N PRO A 77 -7.41 -1.88 -11.79
CA PRO A 77 -6.48 -2.25 -10.74
C PRO A 77 -5.17 -1.42 -10.81
N LEU A 78 -4.67 -1.02 -9.65
CA LEU A 78 -3.45 -0.23 -9.49
C LEU A 78 -2.25 -0.93 -10.13
N GLY A 79 -2.14 -2.25 -9.99
CA GLY A 79 -1.08 -3.06 -10.61
C GLY A 79 -1.03 -2.90 -12.11
N MET A 80 -2.20 -3.00 -12.77
CA MET A 80 -2.33 -2.80 -14.22
C MET A 80 -2.01 -1.36 -14.63
N THR A 81 -2.47 -0.39 -13.85
CA THR A 81 -2.23 1.04 -14.12
C THR A 81 -0.75 1.39 -14.03
N LEU A 82 -0.05 0.94 -12.99
CA LEU A 82 1.38 1.18 -12.83
C LEU A 82 2.20 0.44 -13.88
N ALA A 83 1.87 -0.81 -14.16
CA ALA A 83 2.51 -1.56 -15.24
C ALA A 83 2.35 -0.86 -16.59
N GLY A 84 1.14 -0.37 -16.88
CA GLY A 84 0.82 0.47 -18.03
C GLY A 84 1.61 1.77 -18.14
N GLN A 85 2.03 2.36 -17.03
CA GLN A 85 2.77 3.63 -17.00
C GLN A 85 4.29 3.46 -17.14
N HIS A 86 4.81 2.28 -16.80
CA HIS A 86 6.24 2.00 -16.76
C HIS A 86 6.69 0.89 -17.74
N GLY A 87 5.73 0.29 -18.46
CA GLY A 87 5.94 -0.85 -19.34
C GLY A 87 6.47 -2.07 -18.57
N TRP A 88 5.89 -2.39 -17.40
CA TRP A 88 6.21 -3.61 -16.66
C TRP A 88 5.22 -4.71 -17.02
N SER A 89 5.60 -5.97 -16.81
CA SER A 89 4.61 -7.04 -16.76
C SER A 89 3.84 -6.94 -15.44
N SER A 90 2.55 -7.30 -15.45
CA SER A 90 1.75 -7.36 -14.23
C SER A 90 0.96 -8.64 -14.13
N LEU A 91 0.88 -9.18 -12.91
CA LEU A 91 -0.03 -10.25 -12.56
C LEU A 91 -0.98 -9.78 -11.46
N THR A 92 -2.21 -9.42 -11.84
CA THR A 92 -3.19 -8.84 -10.93
C THR A 92 -4.28 -9.85 -10.61
N LEU A 93 -4.37 -10.26 -9.35
CA LEU A 93 -5.47 -11.06 -8.83
C LEU A 93 -6.53 -10.15 -8.23
N MET A 94 -7.78 -10.36 -8.64
CA MET A 94 -8.90 -9.48 -8.28
C MET A 94 -9.98 -10.25 -7.54
N SER A 95 -10.45 -9.70 -6.42
CA SER A 95 -11.72 -10.07 -5.81
C SER A 95 -12.83 -9.16 -6.36
N HIS A 96 -13.88 -9.77 -6.90
CA HIS A 96 -15.05 -9.06 -7.42
C HIS A 96 -16.37 -9.62 -6.90
N GLY A 97 -16.30 -10.69 -6.09
CA GLY A 97 -17.45 -11.22 -5.36
C GLY A 97 -18.04 -10.20 -4.39
N THR A 98 -19.33 -10.35 -4.09
CA THR A 98 -20.06 -9.47 -3.17
C THR A 98 -19.85 -9.80 -1.69
N ASP A 99 -19.15 -10.90 -1.40
CA ASP A 99 -18.81 -11.32 -0.03
C ASP A 99 -17.37 -10.89 0.32
N GLU A 100 -17.23 -10.13 1.40
CA GLU A 100 -15.94 -9.66 1.96
C GLU A 100 -14.96 -10.80 2.30
N THR A 101 -15.44 -12.05 2.40
CA THR A 101 -14.54 -13.20 2.52
C THR A 101 -13.69 -13.42 1.27
N GLY A 102 -14.14 -12.93 0.11
CA GLY A 102 -13.41 -12.96 -1.16
C GLY A 102 -12.06 -12.24 -1.09
N ASP A 103 -11.98 -11.13 -0.36
CA ASP A 103 -10.77 -10.28 -0.30
C ASP A 103 -9.56 -10.95 0.37
N TRP A 104 -9.76 -12.13 0.97
CA TRP A 104 -8.71 -12.93 1.61
C TRP A 104 -8.07 -13.95 0.67
N PHE A 105 -8.59 -14.09 -0.55
CA PHE A 105 -8.01 -14.94 -1.60
C PHE A 105 -7.77 -16.39 -1.15
N ARG A 106 -8.62 -16.97 -0.29
CA ARG A 106 -8.45 -18.34 0.26
C ARG A 106 -9.16 -19.44 -0.56
N SER A 107 -9.60 -19.13 -1.77
CA SER A 107 -10.27 -20.11 -2.64
C SER A 107 -9.29 -21.18 -3.11
N LYS A 108 -9.71 -22.46 -3.13
CA LYS A 108 -8.89 -23.56 -3.68
C LYS A 108 -8.56 -23.38 -5.16
N LYS A 109 -9.33 -22.58 -5.90
CA LYS A 109 -9.02 -22.23 -7.30
C LYS A 109 -7.78 -21.34 -7.39
N ILE A 110 -7.57 -20.45 -6.42
CA ILE A 110 -6.39 -19.59 -6.33
C ILE A 110 -5.15 -20.41 -5.96
N TYR A 111 -5.28 -21.36 -5.02
CA TYR A 111 -4.16 -22.25 -4.68
C TYR A 111 -3.67 -23.01 -5.90
N ARG A 112 -4.59 -23.65 -6.64
CA ARG A 112 -4.26 -24.40 -7.86
C ARG A 112 -3.66 -23.51 -8.95
N TYR A 113 -4.10 -22.26 -9.04
CA TYR A 113 -3.55 -21.31 -10.00
C TYR A 113 -2.07 -21.05 -9.69
N PHE A 114 -1.73 -20.70 -8.45
CA PHE A 114 -0.34 -20.50 -8.03
C PHE A 114 0.50 -21.77 -8.07
N ASP A 115 -0.06 -22.92 -7.67
CA ASP A 115 0.64 -24.21 -7.78
C ASP A 115 1.02 -24.51 -9.24
N ARG A 116 0.11 -24.24 -10.20
CA ARG A 116 0.38 -24.38 -11.62
C ARG A 116 1.48 -23.43 -12.11
N LEU A 117 1.47 -22.17 -11.68
CA LEU A 117 2.54 -21.21 -12.02
C LEU A 117 3.91 -21.68 -11.56
N VAL A 118 3.98 -22.32 -10.37
CA VAL A 118 5.22 -22.94 -9.87
C VAL A 118 5.61 -24.13 -10.73
N ASP A 119 4.69 -25.04 -11.02
CA ASP A 119 4.94 -26.23 -11.82
C ASP A 119 5.41 -25.88 -13.25
N GLU A 120 4.95 -24.76 -13.80
CA GLU A 120 5.29 -24.23 -15.12
C GLU A 120 6.57 -23.36 -15.13
N GLY A 121 7.14 -23.05 -13.97
CA GLY A 121 8.33 -22.19 -13.87
C GLY A 121 8.06 -20.71 -14.22
N PHE A 122 6.81 -20.25 -14.16
CA PHE A 122 6.39 -18.92 -14.61
C PHE A 122 7.23 -17.77 -14.05
N PHE A 123 7.63 -17.83 -12.77
CA PHE A 123 8.39 -16.76 -12.13
C PHE A 123 9.87 -16.74 -12.53
N GLU A 124 10.38 -17.79 -13.18
CA GLU A 124 11.77 -17.88 -13.63
C GLU A 124 12.05 -17.00 -14.86
N ASP A 125 10.99 -16.57 -15.57
CA ASP A 125 11.08 -15.70 -16.75
C ASP A 125 11.28 -14.21 -16.40
N PHE A 126 11.29 -13.85 -15.11
CA PHE A 126 11.40 -12.47 -14.64
C PHE A 126 12.66 -12.23 -13.82
N ASP A 127 13.41 -11.18 -14.18
CA ASP A 127 14.60 -10.73 -13.47
C ASP A 127 14.25 -10.09 -12.12
N GLN A 128 13.07 -9.45 -12.04
CA GLN A 128 12.59 -8.76 -10.84
C GLN A 128 11.11 -9.06 -10.63
N VAL A 129 10.76 -9.53 -9.43
CA VAL A 129 9.37 -9.78 -9.03
C VAL A 129 9.04 -8.99 -7.77
N VAL A 130 7.96 -8.20 -7.81
CA VAL A 130 7.46 -7.43 -6.67
C VAL A 130 6.03 -7.83 -6.35
N PHE A 131 5.78 -8.25 -5.11
CA PHE A 131 4.42 -8.48 -4.60
C PHE A 131 3.92 -7.26 -3.85
N TYR A 132 2.69 -6.83 -4.15
CA TYR A 132 2.05 -5.70 -3.51
C TYR A 132 0.60 -5.97 -3.09
N GLY A 133 0.23 -5.47 -1.92
CA GLY A 133 -1.16 -5.38 -1.49
C GLY A 133 -1.32 -4.71 -0.12
N ALA A 134 -2.57 -4.39 0.23
CA ALA A 134 -2.89 -3.77 1.52
C ALA A 134 -4.07 -4.45 2.23
N GLY A 135 -4.11 -4.44 3.56
CA GLY A 135 -5.15 -5.11 4.35
C GLY A 135 -5.21 -6.61 4.03
N ALA A 136 -6.39 -7.10 3.68
CA ALA A 136 -6.61 -8.48 3.24
C ALA A 136 -5.81 -8.83 1.96
N CYS A 137 -5.69 -7.88 1.03
CA CYS A 137 -4.83 -8.01 -0.13
C CYS A 137 -3.33 -8.02 0.25
N GLY A 138 -2.95 -7.31 1.32
CA GLY A 138 -1.58 -7.33 1.84
C GLY A 138 -1.25 -8.67 2.51
N TYR A 139 -2.21 -9.27 3.21
CA TYR A 139 -2.12 -10.65 3.63
C TYR A 139 -1.88 -11.58 2.43
N ALA A 140 -2.67 -11.46 1.37
CA ALA A 140 -2.54 -12.31 0.19
C ALA A 140 -1.18 -12.12 -0.52
N ALA A 141 -0.73 -10.87 -0.71
CA ALA A 141 0.57 -10.57 -1.28
C ALA A 141 1.72 -11.25 -0.53
N ALA A 142 1.74 -11.18 0.81
CA ALA A 142 2.74 -11.89 1.61
C ALA A 142 2.54 -13.42 1.55
N ALA A 143 1.31 -13.90 1.70
CA ALA A 143 0.98 -15.32 1.74
C ALA A 143 1.36 -16.07 0.46
N TYR A 144 1.19 -15.44 -0.71
CA TYR A 144 1.48 -16.07 -2.00
C TYR A 144 2.90 -15.80 -2.49
N SER A 145 3.63 -14.82 -1.95
CA SER A 145 5.00 -14.50 -2.39
C SER A 145 5.99 -15.68 -2.31
N VAL A 146 5.71 -16.71 -1.50
CA VAL A 146 6.52 -17.94 -1.41
C VAL A 146 6.71 -18.66 -2.75
N VAL A 147 5.81 -18.45 -3.72
CA VAL A 147 5.92 -19.06 -5.05
C VAL A 147 6.99 -18.43 -5.94
N ALA A 148 7.51 -17.27 -5.55
CA ALA A 148 8.55 -16.55 -6.27
C ALA A 148 9.73 -16.24 -5.32
N PRO A 149 10.60 -17.23 -5.04
CA PRO A 149 11.81 -17.00 -4.25
C PRO A 149 12.64 -15.85 -4.83
N GLY A 150 13.17 -14.98 -3.98
CA GLY A 150 13.89 -13.77 -4.39
C GLY A 150 13.01 -12.55 -4.65
N ALA A 151 11.68 -12.65 -4.57
CA ALA A 151 10.81 -11.49 -4.75
C ALA A 151 10.98 -10.44 -3.65
N THR A 152 10.73 -9.17 -4.00
CA THR A 152 10.51 -8.10 -3.02
C THR A 152 9.02 -8.02 -2.68
N VAL A 153 8.68 -7.96 -1.39
CA VAL A 153 7.27 -7.95 -0.94
C VAL A 153 6.96 -6.64 -0.23
N ILE A 154 5.91 -5.94 -0.63
CA ILE A 154 5.45 -4.69 -0.02
C ILE A 154 4.01 -4.86 0.42
N THR A 155 3.78 -4.77 1.73
CA THR A 155 2.45 -4.92 2.31
C THR A 155 2.10 -3.74 3.18
N ILE A 156 0.84 -3.29 3.12
CA ILE A 156 0.35 -2.16 3.92
C ILE A 156 -0.78 -2.63 4.85
N ALA A 157 -0.60 -2.44 6.15
CA ALA A 157 -1.46 -2.94 7.21
C ALA A 157 -1.93 -4.39 7.00
N PRO A 158 -1.04 -5.35 6.67
CA PRO A 158 -1.46 -6.73 6.44
C PRO A 158 -1.90 -7.37 7.75
N GLN A 159 -2.88 -8.25 7.67
CA GLN A 159 -3.11 -9.24 8.73
C GLN A 159 -2.11 -10.39 8.53
N ALA A 160 -1.45 -10.83 9.60
CA ALA A 160 -0.55 -11.98 9.53
C ALA A 160 -1.32 -13.30 9.32
N THR A 161 -2.49 -13.40 9.96
CA THR A 161 -3.46 -14.50 9.86
C THR A 161 -4.77 -14.07 10.49
N LEU A 162 -5.87 -14.72 10.11
CA LEU A 162 -7.14 -14.65 10.84
C LEU A 162 -7.52 -15.97 11.52
N ASN A 163 -6.55 -16.88 11.73
CA ASN A 163 -6.74 -18.05 12.56
C ASN A 163 -7.14 -17.61 13.98
N GLY A 164 -8.38 -17.90 14.38
CA GLY A 164 -8.95 -17.44 15.65
C GLY A 164 -8.24 -17.94 16.91
N ARG A 165 -7.35 -18.96 16.81
CA ARG A 165 -6.50 -19.37 17.94
C ARG A 165 -5.29 -18.46 18.13
N LEU A 166 -4.68 -18.00 17.03
CA LEU A 166 -3.48 -17.16 17.05
C LEU A 166 -3.81 -15.67 17.07
N ALA A 167 -4.82 -15.26 16.31
CA ALA A 167 -5.34 -13.90 16.22
C ALA A 167 -6.66 -13.73 16.99
N SER A 168 -6.77 -14.36 18.17
CA SER A 168 -7.97 -14.29 19.03
C SER A 168 -8.33 -12.86 19.47
N TRP A 169 -7.36 -11.95 19.39
CA TRP A 169 -7.44 -10.53 19.72
C TRP A 169 -7.97 -9.66 18.56
N ASP A 170 -8.07 -10.17 17.32
CA ASP A 170 -8.62 -9.42 16.19
C ASP A 170 -10.08 -9.81 15.91
N HIS A 171 -10.99 -8.88 16.20
CA HIS A 171 -12.44 -9.06 16.05
C HIS A 171 -13.02 -8.36 14.82
N ARG A 172 -12.19 -7.73 13.97
CA ARG A 172 -12.66 -6.93 12.83
C ARG A 172 -13.36 -7.74 11.74
N PHE A 173 -13.03 -9.03 11.61
CA PHE A 173 -13.46 -9.89 10.52
C PHE A 173 -14.27 -11.10 11.03
N PRO A 174 -15.53 -10.91 11.44
CA PRO A 174 -16.34 -12.01 11.99
C PRO A 174 -16.74 -13.04 10.92
N LYS A 175 -16.92 -12.65 9.65
CA LYS A 175 -17.34 -13.57 8.58
C LYS A 175 -16.25 -14.57 8.17
N THR A 176 -14.98 -14.26 8.45
CA THR A 176 -13.84 -15.10 8.07
C THR A 176 -13.55 -16.22 9.07
N ARG A 177 -14.31 -16.33 10.18
CA ARG A 177 -14.08 -17.32 11.26
C ARG A 177 -14.12 -18.78 10.82
N ARG A 178 -14.78 -19.08 9.69
CA ARG A 178 -14.86 -20.43 9.10
C ARG A 178 -13.81 -20.67 8.00
N MET A 179 -13.05 -19.66 7.64
CA MET A 179 -12.01 -19.77 6.62
C MET A 179 -10.76 -20.41 7.21
N ASP A 180 -10.02 -21.10 6.35
CA ASP A 180 -8.80 -21.79 6.74
C ASP A 180 -7.58 -20.88 6.57
N PHE A 181 -6.98 -20.48 7.68
CA PHE A 181 -5.71 -19.74 7.76
C PHE A 181 -4.60 -20.57 8.41
N THR A 182 -4.73 -21.89 8.37
CA THR A 182 -3.80 -22.85 9.00
C THR A 182 -3.07 -23.73 8.01
N THR A 183 -3.71 -24.02 6.87
CA THR A 183 -3.10 -24.81 5.80
C THR A 183 -2.32 -23.93 4.82
N ARG A 184 -2.08 -24.41 3.61
CA ARG A 184 -1.27 -23.77 2.56
C ARG A 184 -1.54 -22.26 2.45
N TYR A 185 -0.47 -21.47 2.39
CA TYR A 185 -0.51 -19.99 2.35
C TYR A 185 -1.22 -19.35 3.57
N GLY A 186 -1.42 -20.07 4.67
CA GLY A 186 -2.33 -19.67 5.75
C GLY A 186 -1.78 -18.62 6.72
N PHE A 187 -0.49 -18.69 7.03
CA PHE A 187 0.19 -17.75 7.91
C PHE A 187 1.22 -16.94 7.11
N ALA A 188 0.86 -15.70 6.78
CA ALA A 188 1.61 -14.86 5.84
C ALA A 188 3.08 -14.60 6.25
N PRO A 189 3.44 -14.41 7.54
CA PRO A 189 4.84 -14.24 7.94
C PRO A 189 5.74 -15.41 7.54
N ASP A 190 5.28 -16.65 7.68
CA ASP A 190 6.08 -17.83 7.30
C ASP A 190 6.24 -17.93 5.78
N MET A 191 5.26 -17.44 5.01
CA MET A 191 5.31 -17.46 3.55
C MET A 191 6.30 -16.43 2.97
N LEU A 192 6.88 -15.55 3.80
CA LEU A 192 7.94 -14.65 3.38
C LEU A 192 9.32 -15.31 3.40
N GLU A 193 9.48 -16.56 3.84
CA GLU A 193 10.79 -17.21 4.02
C GLU A 193 11.70 -17.10 2.78
N GLY A 194 11.14 -17.24 1.57
CA GLY A 194 11.87 -17.15 0.31
C GLY A 194 12.04 -15.74 -0.28
N ALA A 195 11.44 -14.70 0.31
CA ALA A 195 11.52 -13.33 -0.22
C ALA A 195 12.93 -12.75 -0.04
N GLU A 196 13.42 -11.94 -0.99
CA GLU A 196 14.69 -11.22 -0.83
C GLU A 196 14.56 -10.17 0.28
N LYS A 197 13.49 -9.37 0.22
CA LYS A 197 13.15 -8.35 1.22
C LYS A 197 11.64 -8.23 1.33
N ALA A 198 11.16 -7.99 2.55
CA ALA A 198 9.77 -7.63 2.77
C ALA A 198 9.66 -6.31 3.54
N TYR A 199 8.74 -5.45 3.12
CA TYR A 199 8.43 -4.18 3.77
C TYR A 199 6.98 -4.21 4.27
N VAL A 200 6.81 -4.12 5.58
CA VAL A 200 5.49 -4.16 6.24
C VAL A 200 5.17 -2.78 6.77
N PHE A 201 4.37 -2.02 6.03
CA PHE A 201 3.92 -0.69 6.40
C PHE A 201 2.72 -0.79 7.34
N TYR A 202 2.70 -0.03 8.43
CA TYR A 202 1.59 -0.05 9.39
C TYR A 202 1.57 1.21 10.25
N ASP A 203 0.42 1.63 10.76
CA ASP A 203 0.39 2.67 11.79
C ASP A 203 0.51 2.05 13.20
N PRO A 204 1.59 2.33 13.96
CA PRO A 204 1.72 1.83 15.33
C PRO A 204 0.66 2.39 16.30
N LYS A 205 -0.15 3.37 15.91
CA LYS A 205 -1.30 3.88 16.69
C LYS A 205 -2.56 3.03 16.51
N VAL A 206 -2.62 2.19 15.49
CA VAL A 206 -3.69 1.21 15.33
C VAL A 206 -3.22 -0.09 15.98
N GLU A 207 -3.74 -0.38 17.17
CA GLU A 207 -3.28 -1.48 18.02
C GLU A 207 -3.28 -2.82 17.27
N LEU A 208 -4.38 -3.16 16.61
CA LEU A 208 -4.51 -4.42 15.87
C LEU A 208 -3.50 -4.54 14.72
N ASP A 209 -3.22 -3.45 14.01
CA ASP A 209 -2.24 -3.46 12.92
C ASP A 209 -0.81 -3.56 13.46
N ALA A 210 -0.52 -2.91 14.58
CA ALA A 210 0.77 -3.04 15.26
C ALA A 210 1.02 -4.47 15.75
N MET A 211 -0.02 -5.14 16.27
CA MET A 211 0.04 -6.54 16.69
C MET A 211 0.28 -7.48 15.50
N HIS A 212 -0.43 -7.30 14.38
CA HIS A 212 -0.18 -8.10 13.17
C HIS A 212 1.22 -7.85 12.60
N ALA A 213 1.62 -6.58 12.47
CA ALA A 213 2.95 -6.22 11.99
C ALA A 213 4.07 -6.81 12.89
N ALA A 214 3.83 -6.96 14.19
CA ALA A 214 4.80 -7.57 15.09
C ALA A 214 5.08 -9.05 14.80
N LEU A 215 4.12 -9.78 14.23
CA LEU A 215 4.26 -11.19 13.84
C LEU A 215 5.15 -11.38 12.60
N PHE A 216 5.27 -10.36 11.76
CA PHE A 216 6.22 -10.32 10.64
C PHE A 216 7.63 -10.03 11.18
N ASN A 217 8.29 -11.06 11.71
CA ASN A 217 9.56 -10.94 12.42
C ASN A 217 10.61 -11.92 11.86
N ALA A 218 11.25 -11.53 10.76
CA ALA A 218 12.40 -12.22 10.17
C ALA A 218 13.49 -11.21 9.75
N PRO A 219 14.76 -11.63 9.57
CA PRO A 219 15.88 -10.71 9.32
C PRO A 219 15.75 -9.85 8.05
N HIS A 220 15.12 -10.38 7.01
CA HIS A 220 14.87 -9.69 5.73
C HIS A 220 13.56 -8.88 5.71
N VAL A 221 12.84 -8.84 6.83
CA VAL A 221 11.57 -8.11 6.98
C VAL A 221 11.81 -6.77 7.68
N ALA A 222 11.57 -5.68 6.96
CA ALA A 222 11.57 -4.33 7.48
C ALA A 222 10.15 -3.88 7.83
N ARG A 223 9.87 -3.71 9.12
CA ARG A 223 8.63 -3.10 9.62
C ARG A 223 8.74 -1.58 9.53
N VAL A 224 7.85 -0.95 8.76
CA VAL A 224 7.88 0.48 8.45
C VAL A 224 6.73 1.21 9.17
N PRO A 225 6.99 1.88 10.30
CA PRO A 225 5.95 2.57 11.04
C PRO A 225 5.51 3.88 10.36
N CYS A 226 4.27 3.91 9.88
CA CYS A 226 3.54 5.04 9.30
C CYS A 226 2.65 5.71 10.35
N ARG A 227 3.27 6.33 11.36
CA ARG A 227 2.53 6.93 12.49
C ARG A 227 1.58 8.04 12.03
N MET A 228 0.33 8.03 12.52
CA MET A 228 -0.77 8.97 12.18
C MET A 228 -1.38 8.79 10.78
N PHE A 229 -1.23 7.62 10.20
CA PHE A 229 -1.91 7.24 8.95
C PHE A 229 -3.26 6.56 9.25
N GLY A 230 -3.50 6.16 10.51
CA GLY A 230 -4.79 5.61 10.92
C GLY A 230 -5.03 4.20 10.38
N VAL A 231 -6.30 3.86 10.23
CA VAL A 231 -6.77 2.50 9.85
C VAL A 231 -6.61 2.19 8.36
N ASP A 232 -6.31 3.20 7.52
CA ASP A 232 -6.07 3.00 6.09
C ASP A 232 -4.76 3.69 5.66
N PRO A 233 -3.59 3.10 5.99
CA PRO A 233 -2.32 3.69 5.60
C PRO A 233 -2.07 3.69 4.10
N GLU A 234 -2.76 2.84 3.33
CA GLU A 234 -2.63 2.80 1.87
C GLU A 234 -3.22 4.06 1.25
N TYR A 235 -4.45 4.44 1.64
CA TYR A 235 -5.06 5.68 1.21
C TYR A 235 -4.15 6.89 1.49
N GLU A 236 -3.57 6.95 2.69
CA GLU A 236 -2.67 8.03 3.08
C GLU A 236 -1.37 8.04 2.28
N LEU A 237 -0.81 6.87 1.95
CA LEU A 237 0.36 6.76 1.07
C LEU A 237 0.06 7.24 -0.35
N MET A 238 -1.14 6.97 -0.86
CA MET A 238 -1.61 7.47 -2.16
C MET A 238 -1.83 8.99 -2.11
N GLU A 239 -2.53 9.49 -1.09
CA GLU A 239 -2.86 10.91 -0.92
C GLU A 239 -1.60 11.80 -0.86
N ILE A 240 -0.54 11.32 -0.20
CA ILE A 240 0.73 12.05 -0.16
C ILE A 240 1.64 11.80 -1.37
N GLY A 241 1.21 10.97 -2.33
CA GLY A 241 2.00 10.60 -3.51
C GLY A 241 3.30 9.87 -3.16
N ALA A 242 3.27 8.99 -2.16
CA ALA A 242 4.42 8.19 -1.73
C ALA A 242 4.35 6.73 -2.23
N LEU A 243 3.14 6.20 -2.50
CA LEU A 243 2.98 4.80 -2.88
C LEU A 243 3.69 4.44 -4.19
N ALA A 244 3.37 5.13 -5.30
CA ALA A 244 3.96 4.84 -6.60
C ALA A 244 5.50 4.94 -6.59
N PRO A 245 6.14 6.00 -6.04
CA PRO A 245 7.61 6.05 -5.92
C PRO A 245 8.24 4.92 -5.11
N ILE A 246 7.51 4.36 -4.13
CA ILE A 246 7.98 3.20 -3.35
C ILE A 246 7.94 1.93 -4.20
N LEU A 247 6.85 1.71 -4.95
CA LEU A 247 6.71 0.58 -5.85
C LEU A 247 7.69 0.65 -7.02
N GLU A 248 7.83 1.81 -7.67
CA GLU A 248 8.84 2.08 -8.70
C GLU A 248 10.25 1.76 -8.21
N ALA A 249 10.63 2.25 -7.03
CA ALA A 249 11.94 1.95 -6.47
C ALA A 249 12.14 0.45 -6.18
N ALA A 250 11.08 -0.30 -5.91
CA ALA A 250 11.13 -1.74 -5.72
C ALA A 250 11.27 -2.49 -7.05
N MET A 251 10.53 -2.07 -8.07
CA MET A 251 10.62 -2.61 -9.44
C MET A 251 12.00 -2.38 -10.07
N GLU A 252 12.74 -1.39 -9.60
CA GLU A 252 14.11 -1.11 -10.04
C GLU A 252 15.19 -1.66 -9.09
N SER A 253 14.81 -2.48 -8.10
CA SER A 253 15.73 -3.07 -7.11
C SER A 253 16.54 -2.03 -6.31
N ARG A 254 16.00 -0.81 -6.17
CA ARG A 254 16.60 0.34 -5.48
C ARG A 254 15.90 0.68 -4.16
N LEU A 255 14.86 -0.06 -3.78
CA LEU A 255 14.10 0.23 -2.58
C LEU A 255 14.95 0.01 -1.33
N THR A 256 15.10 1.08 -0.55
CA THR A 256 15.84 1.09 0.72
C THR A 256 15.07 1.88 1.76
N GLN A 257 15.43 1.70 3.04
CA GLN A 257 14.88 2.51 4.14
C GLN A 257 15.03 4.02 3.90
N ARG A 258 16.08 4.45 3.21
CA ARG A 258 16.31 5.87 2.86
C ARG A 258 15.27 6.35 1.86
N VAL A 259 15.04 5.60 0.78
CA VAL A 259 14.04 5.94 -0.25
C VAL A 259 12.65 6.00 0.36
N ILE A 260 12.28 4.99 1.16
CA ILE A 260 11.00 4.97 1.90
C ILE A 260 10.88 6.21 2.80
N THR A 261 11.91 6.51 3.58
CA THR A 261 11.88 7.67 4.48
C THR A 261 11.74 8.98 3.71
N GLN A 262 12.36 9.11 2.53
CA GLN A 262 12.23 10.28 1.66
C GLN A 262 10.81 10.39 1.10
N ALA A 263 10.25 9.31 0.53
CA ALA A 263 8.88 9.28 0.02
C ALA A 263 7.86 9.68 1.11
N LEU A 264 8.01 9.12 2.32
CA LEU A 264 7.13 9.42 3.44
C LEU A 264 7.25 10.86 3.96
N ARG A 265 8.28 11.64 3.62
CA ARG A 265 8.41 13.04 4.08
C ARG A 265 7.36 13.97 3.49
N LYS A 266 6.76 13.61 2.34
CA LYS A 266 5.67 14.38 1.71
C LYS A 266 4.47 14.61 2.66
N ARG A 267 4.28 13.75 3.67
CA ARG A 267 3.31 13.97 4.77
C ARG A 267 3.46 15.30 5.52
N ARG A 268 4.64 15.92 5.49
CA ARG A 268 4.90 17.24 6.10
C ARG A 268 4.21 18.40 5.37
N GLU A 269 3.77 18.15 4.15
CA GLU A 269 3.01 19.09 3.33
C GLU A 269 1.52 18.74 3.35
N ASN A 270 1.14 17.49 3.58
CA ASN A 270 -0.27 17.08 3.63
C ASN A 270 -1.04 17.71 4.82
N LEU A 271 -2.16 18.39 4.52
CA LEU A 271 -2.96 19.08 5.54
C LEU A 271 -3.73 18.14 6.47
N GLY A 272 -4.22 17.00 5.97
CA GLY A 272 -4.90 15.99 6.78
C GLY A 272 -3.97 15.46 7.88
N TYR A 273 -2.77 15.03 7.49
CA TYR A 273 -1.71 14.59 8.39
C TYR A 273 -1.34 15.68 9.40
N LEU A 274 -1.11 16.92 8.97
CA LEU A 274 -0.75 18.02 9.87
C LEU A 274 -1.86 18.33 10.89
N ARG A 275 -3.14 18.18 10.53
CA ARG A 275 -4.27 18.33 11.46
C ARG A 275 -4.31 17.20 12.49
N ARG A 276 -4.07 15.95 12.08
CA ARG A 276 -3.94 14.80 13.01
C ARG A 276 -2.75 14.98 13.94
N LEU A 277 -1.61 15.43 13.42
CA LEU A 277 -0.43 15.73 14.23
C LEU A 277 -0.69 16.86 15.23
N LEU A 278 -1.42 17.90 14.85
CA LEU A 278 -1.80 18.99 15.76
C LEU A 278 -2.67 18.50 16.92
N ALA A 279 -3.56 17.54 16.68
CA ALA A 279 -4.36 16.92 17.72
C ALA A 279 -3.49 16.11 18.71
N GLU A 280 -2.51 15.35 18.22
CA GLU A 280 -1.56 14.62 19.07
C GLU A 280 -0.63 15.56 19.85
N THR A 281 -0.22 16.69 19.25
CA THR A 281 0.59 17.71 19.90
C THR A 281 -0.28 18.85 20.44
N ALA A 282 -1.42 18.55 21.05
CA ALA A 282 -2.33 19.57 21.54
C ALA A 282 -1.63 20.55 22.51
N PRO A 283 -1.96 21.86 22.47
CA PRO A 283 -1.33 22.89 23.31
C PRO A 283 -1.29 22.55 24.80
N SER A 284 -2.35 21.94 25.32
CA SER A 284 -2.47 21.58 26.75
C SER A 284 -1.49 20.50 27.19
N SER A 285 -1.06 19.63 26.26
CA SER A 285 -0.22 18.48 26.57
C SER A 285 1.24 18.69 26.15
N ARG A 286 1.47 19.31 24.99
CA ARG A 286 2.78 19.41 24.34
C ARG A 286 3.02 20.79 23.73
N PRO A 287 2.95 21.87 24.52
CA PRO A 287 2.92 23.24 23.99
C PRO A 287 4.17 23.60 23.17
N TYR A 288 5.36 23.10 23.56
CA TYR A 288 6.60 23.33 22.81
C TYR A 288 6.54 22.72 21.40
N GLN A 289 6.08 21.48 21.27
CA GLN A 289 5.90 20.81 19.99
C GLN A 289 4.76 21.44 19.16
N THR A 290 3.69 21.90 19.81
CA THR A 290 2.62 22.65 19.13
C THR A 290 3.17 23.89 18.45
N VAL A 291 4.02 24.67 19.14
CA VAL A 291 4.64 25.87 18.58
C VAL A 291 5.52 25.53 17.37
N LEU A 292 6.35 24.49 17.47
CA LEU A 292 7.18 24.02 16.35
C LEU A 292 6.33 23.65 15.13
N LEU A 293 5.28 22.85 15.33
CA LEU A 293 4.37 22.44 14.26
C LEU A 293 3.67 23.63 13.62
N CYS A 294 3.05 24.49 14.44
CA CYS A 294 2.30 25.63 13.91
C CYS A 294 3.21 26.61 13.18
N ARG A 295 4.47 26.82 13.61
CA ARG A 295 5.43 27.63 12.86
C ARG A 295 5.74 27.05 11.49
N HIS A 296 5.99 25.74 11.41
CA HIS A 296 6.20 25.06 10.13
C HIS A 296 5.01 25.29 9.19
N VAL A 297 3.79 25.08 9.69
CA VAL A 297 2.58 25.26 8.88
C VAL A 297 2.34 26.72 8.47
N LEU A 298 2.46 27.66 9.41
CA LEU A 298 2.18 29.08 9.18
C LEU A 298 3.24 29.78 8.31
N ARG A 299 4.46 29.22 8.22
CA ARG A 299 5.50 29.71 7.30
C ARG A 299 5.04 29.60 5.85
N ASP A 300 4.49 28.44 5.50
CA ASP A 300 4.13 28.10 4.12
C ASP A 300 2.64 28.43 3.86
N ARG A 301 1.81 28.54 4.91
CA ARG A 301 0.36 28.79 4.83
C ARG A 301 -0.07 29.93 5.75
N LYS A 302 -0.06 31.15 5.21
CA LYS A 302 -0.47 32.35 5.96
C LYS A 302 -1.92 32.30 6.45
N HIS A 303 -2.81 31.59 5.73
CA HIS A 303 -4.22 31.49 6.09
C HIS A 303 -4.58 30.10 6.65
N ALA A 304 -4.19 29.84 7.91
CA ALA A 304 -4.50 28.61 8.62
C ALA A 304 -5.04 28.88 10.05
N PRO A 305 -6.30 29.32 10.19
CA PRO A 305 -6.85 29.83 11.47
C PRO A 305 -6.75 28.85 12.64
N ARG A 306 -6.96 27.55 12.39
CA ARG A 306 -6.85 26.50 13.42
C ARG A 306 -5.43 26.40 13.99
N PHE A 307 -4.42 26.48 13.13
CA PHE A 307 -3.02 26.43 13.55
C PHE A 307 -2.61 27.73 14.25
N GLN A 308 -3.12 28.88 13.79
CA GLN A 308 -2.86 30.16 14.44
C GLN A 308 -3.44 30.23 15.87
N ARG A 309 -4.68 29.75 16.07
CA ARG A 309 -5.29 29.65 17.41
C ARG A 309 -4.48 28.72 18.31
N ALA A 310 -4.07 27.56 17.80
CA ALA A 310 -3.27 26.61 18.57
C ALA A 310 -1.87 27.15 18.90
N TYR A 311 -1.24 27.90 17.99
CA TYR A 311 0.02 28.60 18.24
C TYR A 311 -0.10 29.59 19.40
N ASN A 312 -1.11 30.48 19.34
CA ASN A 312 -1.33 31.49 20.36
C ASN A 312 -1.58 30.85 21.73
N ALA A 313 -2.42 29.81 21.79
CA ALA A 313 -2.68 29.07 23.02
C ALA A 313 -1.41 28.42 23.59
N ALA A 314 -0.61 27.76 22.75
CA ALA A 314 0.62 27.09 23.19
C ALA A 314 1.69 28.09 23.65
N ALA A 315 1.78 29.25 22.99
CA ALA A 315 2.72 30.32 23.35
C ALA A 315 2.41 30.91 24.73
N GLU A 316 1.13 31.18 25.03
CA GLU A 316 0.70 31.65 26.35
C GLU A 316 0.95 30.60 27.45
N ILE A 317 0.74 29.31 27.16
CA ILE A 317 1.08 28.23 28.09
C ILE A 317 2.59 28.18 28.38
N LEU A 318 3.46 28.35 27.37
CA LEU A 318 4.92 28.36 27.61
C LEU A 318 5.35 29.58 28.41
N LYS A 319 4.77 30.75 28.10
CA LYS A 319 5.02 32.00 28.82
C LYS A 319 4.65 31.89 30.30
N THR A 320 3.47 31.35 30.61
CA THR A 320 3.03 31.11 32.00
C THR A 320 3.89 30.07 32.71
N GLN A 321 4.45 29.09 32.00
CA GLN A 321 5.40 28.12 32.54
C GLN A 321 6.84 28.65 32.65
N GLY A 322 7.11 29.89 32.25
CA GLY A 322 8.47 30.46 32.22
C GLY A 322 9.42 29.77 31.23
N LYS A 323 8.89 29.04 30.25
CA LYS A 323 9.67 28.33 29.23
C LYS A 323 9.81 29.20 27.98
N PRO A 324 11.01 29.27 27.36
CA PRO A 324 11.18 30.01 26.13
C PRO A 324 10.42 29.36 24.98
N LEU A 325 10.01 30.18 24.01
CA LEU A 325 9.57 29.66 22.72
C LEU A 325 10.76 28.98 22.02
N PRO A 326 10.53 27.96 21.18
CA PRO A 326 11.56 27.40 20.33
C PRO A 326 12.28 28.50 19.53
N ALA A 327 13.57 28.32 19.21
CA ALA A 327 14.26 29.25 18.31
C ALA A 327 13.63 29.20 16.90
N GLU A 328 13.63 30.32 16.18
CA GLU A 328 13.31 30.28 14.75
C GLU A 328 14.45 29.61 13.99
N ARG A 329 14.12 28.65 13.11
CA ARG A 329 15.11 28.11 12.19
C ARG A 329 15.51 29.22 11.23
N ALA A 330 16.81 29.51 11.15
CA ALA A 330 17.35 30.35 10.08
C ALA A 330 16.87 29.80 8.73
N LYS A 331 16.45 30.68 7.81
CA LYS A 331 16.12 30.28 6.44
C LYS A 331 17.38 29.62 5.86
N SER A 332 17.30 28.34 5.49
CA SER A 332 18.37 27.70 4.74
C SER A 332 18.40 28.34 3.35
N GLU A 333 19.42 29.14 3.08
CA GLU A 333 19.82 29.54 1.72
C GLU A 333 20.38 28.33 0.99
N SER A 334 19.54 27.37 0.60
CA SER A 334 19.94 26.28 -0.32
C SER A 334 18.72 25.49 -0.80
N GLU A 335 18.03 26.02 -1.80
CA GLU A 335 17.19 25.24 -2.72
C GLU A 335 17.10 25.98 -4.06
N THR A 336 18.28 26.35 -4.57
CA THR A 336 18.54 26.70 -5.98
C THR A 336 19.92 26.16 -6.32
N ALA A 337 19.98 24.89 -6.70
CA ALA A 337 21.01 24.30 -7.56
C ALA A 337 20.47 22.96 -8.07
#